data_AF-A0A932ZDT4-F1
#
_entry.id   AF-A0A932ZDT4-F1
#
_cell.length_a   1.000
_cell.length_b   1.000
_cell.length_c   1.000
_cell.angle_alpha   90.00
_cell.angle_beta   90.00
_cell.angle_gamma   90.00
#
_symmetry.space_group_name_H-M   'P 1'
#
loop_
_entity.id
_entity.type
_entity.pdbx_description
1 polymer ?
#
loop_
_entity_poly.entity_id
_entity_poly.type
_entity_poly.pdbx_seq_one_letter_code
_entity_poly.pdbx_strand_id
1 'polypeptide(L)'
;MAAKTAFAGLISKSGLKKLAGERYFERGLDYFEGGAVVHLRLGEDGIFARVQGTEPCPYAVRFWLEKQELEWGCSCPLGIEGEFCKHLVAAGLAWLSGDLTRREPDIPEDLQTIQGFLEAIDKETLVELLTQRAVWDEYVLAELALAARASRHEDAEKRPRHQGRETTNKAENRIAKPRK
;
A
#
# COMPACT_ATOMS: atom_id res chain seq x y z
N MET A 1 -16.72 4.96 -15.69
CA MET A 1 -16.59 5.68 -16.98
C MET A 1 -15.72 6.93 -16.88
N ALA A 2 -15.92 7.83 -15.92
CA ALA A 2 -15.14 9.08 -15.80
C ALA A 2 -13.62 8.89 -15.65
N ALA A 3 -13.17 7.94 -14.82
CA ALA A 3 -11.74 7.67 -14.62
C ALA A 3 -11.03 7.22 -15.91
N LYS A 4 -11.66 6.35 -16.70
CA LYS A 4 -11.11 5.88 -17.99
C LYS A 4 -10.85 7.05 -18.94
N THR A 5 -11.76 8.02 -19.00
CA THR A 5 -11.62 9.22 -19.84
C THR A 5 -10.52 10.15 -19.33
N ALA A 6 -10.37 10.30 -18.01
CA ALA A 6 -9.33 11.13 -17.41
C ALA A 6 -7.91 10.59 -17.72
N PHE A 7 -7.70 9.28 -17.61
CA PHE A 7 -6.40 8.67 -17.93
C PHE A 7 -6.13 8.56 -19.43
N ALA A 8 -7.15 8.36 -20.26
CA ALA A 8 -6.99 8.24 -21.72
C ALA A 8 -6.43 9.50 -22.39
N GLY A 9 -6.64 10.69 -21.77
CA GLY A 9 -6.05 11.94 -22.25
C GLY A 9 -4.62 12.18 -21.79
N LEU A 10 -4.18 11.53 -20.71
CA LEU A 10 -2.89 11.80 -20.06
C LEU A 10 -1.83 10.74 -20.36
N ILE A 11 -2.24 9.48 -20.53
CA ILE A 11 -1.36 8.40 -20.97
C ILE A 11 -1.38 8.37 -22.51
N SER A 12 -0.24 8.64 -23.12
CA SER A 12 -0.06 8.58 -24.58
C SER A 12 1.27 7.91 -24.93
N LYS A 13 1.37 7.29 -26.10
CA LYS A 13 2.60 6.61 -26.55
C LYS A 13 3.80 7.57 -26.57
N SER A 14 3.59 8.80 -27.03
CA SER A 14 4.60 9.87 -27.02
C SER A 14 4.95 10.33 -25.61
N GLY A 15 3.97 10.45 -24.72
CA GLY A 15 4.19 10.77 -23.30
C GLY A 15 5.03 9.71 -22.59
N LEU A 16 4.70 8.43 -22.77
CA LEU A 16 5.47 7.31 -22.23
C LEU A 16 6.92 7.31 -22.76
N LYS A 17 7.13 7.57 -24.07
CA LYS A 17 8.47 7.67 -24.65
C LYS A 17 9.25 8.86 -24.07
N LYS A 18 8.59 9.99 -23.80
CA LYS A 18 9.23 11.18 -23.22
C LYS A 18 9.63 10.97 -21.76
N LEU A 19 8.79 10.31 -20.97
CA LEU A 19 9.06 10.02 -19.55
C LEU A 19 10.14 8.94 -19.37
N ALA A 20 10.06 7.84 -20.13
CA ALA A 20 10.98 6.72 -20.02
C ALA A 20 12.33 6.96 -20.74
N GLY A 21 12.35 7.82 -21.76
CA GLY A 21 13.43 7.87 -22.72
C GLY A 21 13.45 6.65 -23.64
N GLU A 22 14.25 6.73 -24.71
CA GLU A 22 14.22 5.78 -25.83
C GLU A 22 14.55 4.34 -25.39
N ARG A 23 15.60 4.17 -24.60
CA ARG A 23 16.09 2.85 -24.17
C ARG A 23 15.07 2.08 -23.30
N TYR A 24 14.41 2.75 -22.36
CA TYR A 24 13.41 2.08 -21.51
C TYR A 24 12.08 1.92 -22.25
N PHE A 25 11.77 2.80 -23.19
CA PHE A 25 10.60 2.68 -24.04
C PHE A 25 10.66 1.44 -24.94
N GLU A 26 11.76 1.20 -25.65
CA GLU A 26 11.94 0.02 -26.49
C GLU A 26 11.80 -1.27 -25.68
N ARG A 27 12.50 -1.37 -24.54
CA ARG A 27 12.37 -2.53 -23.66
C ARG A 27 10.94 -2.70 -23.11
N GLY A 28 10.24 -1.60 -22.86
CA GLY A 28 8.86 -1.64 -22.40
C GLY A 28 7.91 -2.16 -23.48
N LEU A 29 8.18 -1.82 -24.74
CA LEU A 29 7.46 -2.35 -25.89
C LEU A 29 7.68 -3.87 -26.01
N ASP A 30 8.92 -4.34 -25.88
CA ASP A 30 9.23 -5.78 -25.89
C ASP A 30 8.46 -6.54 -24.79
N TYR A 31 8.37 -5.95 -23.59
CA TYR A 31 7.61 -6.54 -22.47
C TYR A 31 6.11 -6.55 -22.73
N PHE A 32 5.58 -5.50 -23.35
CA PHE A 32 4.17 -5.45 -23.73
C PHE A 32 3.85 -6.51 -24.80
N GLU A 33 4.61 -6.55 -25.88
CA GLU A 33 4.43 -7.50 -26.98
C GLU A 33 4.70 -8.95 -26.55
N GLY A 34 5.64 -9.16 -25.64
CA GLY A 34 5.91 -10.46 -25.01
C GLY A 34 4.86 -10.90 -23.98
N GLY A 35 3.81 -10.11 -23.75
CA GLY A 35 2.76 -10.44 -22.80
C GLY A 35 3.28 -10.53 -21.36
N ALA A 36 4.23 -9.68 -20.97
CA ALA A 36 4.74 -9.63 -19.61
C ALA A 36 3.75 -8.93 -18.66
N VAL A 37 2.82 -8.12 -19.18
CA VAL A 37 1.72 -7.57 -18.37
C VAL A 37 0.75 -8.71 -18.07
N VAL A 38 0.75 -9.19 -16.83
CA VAL A 38 -0.05 -10.34 -16.40
C VAL A 38 -1.39 -9.94 -15.81
N HIS A 39 -1.49 -8.74 -15.25
CA HIS A 39 -2.74 -8.15 -14.79
C HIS A 39 -2.80 -6.65 -15.08
N LEU A 40 -3.98 -6.15 -15.43
CA LEU A 40 -4.26 -4.72 -15.57
C LEU A 40 -5.70 -4.45 -15.13
N ARG A 41 -5.89 -3.51 -14.19
CA ARG A 41 -7.21 -3.11 -13.71
C ARG A 41 -7.30 -1.59 -13.53
N LEU A 42 -8.51 -1.08 -13.68
CA LEU A 42 -8.86 0.29 -13.29
C LEU A 42 -9.55 0.24 -11.93
N GLY A 43 -8.94 0.82 -10.90
CA GLY A 43 -9.58 1.08 -9.62
C GLY A 43 -10.23 2.47 -9.59
N GLU A 44 -10.82 2.84 -8.45
CA GLU A 44 -11.40 4.17 -8.25
C GLU A 44 -10.34 5.28 -8.33
N ASP A 45 -9.15 5.01 -7.76
CA ASP A 45 -8.07 6.01 -7.61
C ASP A 45 -6.91 5.83 -8.61
N GLY A 46 -7.04 4.97 -9.63
CA GLY A 46 -5.95 4.78 -10.57
C GLY A 46 -5.95 3.49 -11.39
N ILE A 47 -4.94 3.36 -12.24
CA ILE A 47 -4.65 2.15 -13.01
C ILE A 47 -3.63 1.34 -12.23
N PHE A 48 -3.89 0.04 -12.07
CA PHE A 48 -3.01 -0.90 -11.41
C PHE A 48 -2.64 -2.01 -12.37
N ALA A 49 -1.35 -2.36 -12.43
CA ALA A 49 -0.87 -3.46 -13.25
C ALA A 49 0.11 -4.35 -12.49
N ARG A 50 0.24 -5.59 -12.96
CA ARG A 50 1.29 -6.53 -12.57
C ARG A 50 2.09 -6.87 -13.82
N VAL A 51 3.40 -6.65 -13.76
CA VAL A 51 4.30 -6.88 -14.90
C VAL A 51 5.35 -7.90 -14.49
N GLN A 52 5.34 -9.05 -15.15
CA GLN A 52 6.32 -10.11 -14.96
C GLN A 52 7.71 -9.58 -15.36
N GLY A 53 8.63 -9.63 -14.40
CA GLY A 53 10.00 -9.21 -14.57
C GLY A 53 10.95 -10.39 -14.69
N THR A 54 12.21 -10.14 -14.34
CA THR A 54 13.21 -11.20 -14.11
C THR A 54 13.00 -11.92 -12.77
N GLU A 55 12.34 -11.27 -11.82
CA GLU A 55 12.03 -11.85 -10.51
C GLU A 55 10.86 -12.83 -10.59
N PRO A 56 10.80 -13.86 -9.71
CA PRO A 56 9.69 -14.81 -9.68
C PRO A 56 8.33 -14.15 -9.44
N CYS A 57 8.29 -13.06 -8.68
CA CYS A 57 7.07 -12.31 -8.38
C CYS A 57 6.91 -11.12 -9.36
N PRO A 58 5.73 -10.92 -9.99
CA PRO A 58 5.47 -9.76 -10.84
C PRO A 58 5.56 -8.42 -10.08
N TYR A 59 6.20 -7.43 -10.71
CA TYR A 59 6.28 -6.08 -10.17
C TYR A 59 4.91 -5.40 -10.17
N ALA A 60 4.60 -4.69 -9.09
CA ALA A 60 3.43 -3.84 -8.99
C ALA A 60 3.68 -2.51 -9.70
N VAL A 61 2.72 -2.09 -10.51
CA VAL A 61 2.71 -0.82 -11.23
C VAL A 61 1.42 -0.09 -10.90
N ARG A 62 1.53 1.22 -10.66
CA ARG A 62 0.38 2.10 -10.42
C ARG A 62 0.53 3.39 -11.22
N PHE A 63 -0.57 3.85 -11.79
CA PHE A 63 -0.76 5.23 -12.25
C PHE A 63 -1.93 5.84 -11.50
N TRP A 64 -1.79 7.06 -11.03
CA TRP A 64 -2.86 7.80 -10.36
C TRP A 64 -2.84 9.27 -10.80
N LEU A 65 -3.88 10.00 -10.41
CA LEU A 65 -3.94 11.43 -10.64
C LEU A 65 -3.77 12.16 -9.32
N GLU A 66 -2.83 13.08 -9.27
CA GLU A 66 -2.66 14.01 -8.16
C GLU A 66 -2.70 15.43 -8.72
N LYS A 67 -3.60 16.28 -8.22
CA LYS A 67 -3.76 17.67 -8.71
C LYS A 67 -3.92 17.80 -10.24
N GLN A 68 -4.55 16.80 -10.87
CA GLN A 68 -4.72 16.67 -12.33
C GLN A 68 -3.44 16.33 -13.12
N GLU A 69 -2.34 16.04 -12.44
CA GLU A 69 -1.11 15.54 -13.04
C GLU A 69 -1.06 14.01 -12.94
N LEU A 70 -0.44 13.37 -13.94
CA LEU A 70 -0.26 11.93 -13.97
C LEU A 70 0.94 11.57 -13.10
N GLU A 71 0.67 10.83 -12.04
CA GLU A 71 1.68 10.25 -11.16
C GLU A 71 1.82 8.75 -11.42
N TRP A 72 2.99 8.20 -11.08
CA TRP A 72 3.31 6.81 -11.34
C TRP A 72 4.19 6.20 -10.25
N GLY A 73 4.12 4.87 -10.14
CA GLY A 73 4.94 4.11 -9.20
C GLY A 73 5.15 2.70 -9.71
N CYS A 74 6.35 2.16 -9.47
CA CYS A 74 6.66 0.76 -9.79
C CYS A 74 7.52 0.15 -8.68
N SER A 75 7.18 -1.07 -8.24
CA SER A 75 7.92 -1.78 -7.19
C SER A 75 9.24 -2.40 -7.66
N CYS A 76 9.74 -2.06 -8.85
CA CYS A 76 11.05 -2.50 -9.32
C CYS A 76 12.16 -1.56 -8.83
N PRO A 77 13.43 -1.96 -8.81
CA PRO A 77 14.52 -1.14 -8.27
C PRO A 77 14.56 0.29 -8.82
N LEU A 78 14.43 0.45 -10.15
CA LEU A 78 14.37 1.77 -10.78
C LEU A 78 13.12 2.57 -10.37
N GLY A 79 11.97 1.90 -10.26
CA GLY A 79 10.72 2.58 -9.90
C GLY A 79 10.69 3.06 -8.45
N ILE A 80 11.36 2.33 -7.54
CA ILE A 80 11.54 2.72 -6.14
C ILE A 80 12.44 3.96 -6.03
N GLU A 81 13.40 4.11 -6.94
CA GLU A 81 14.24 5.32 -7.05
C GLU A 81 13.49 6.50 -7.70
N GLY A 82 12.22 6.31 -8.11
CA GLY A 82 11.38 7.33 -8.75
C GLY A 82 11.54 7.41 -10.27
N GLU A 83 12.32 6.51 -10.88
CA GLU A 83 12.61 6.53 -12.31
C GLU A 83 11.51 5.85 -13.15
N PHE A 84 11.29 6.39 -14.36
CA PHE A 84 10.27 5.85 -15.27
C PHE A 84 10.77 4.59 -15.99
N CYS A 85 10.53 3.42 -15.38
CA CYS A 85 11.04 2.15 -15.86
C CYS A 85 10.24 1.54 -17.04
N LYS A 86 10.83 0.51 -17.67
CA LYS A 86 10.19 -0.29 -18.73
C LYS A 86 8.84 -0.94 -18.32
N HIS A 87 8.62 -1.25 -17.04
CA HIS A 87 7.35 -1.85 -16.61
C HIS A 87 6.20 -0.83 -16.65
N LEU A 88 6.48 0.44 -16.36
CA LEU A 88 5.50 1.53 -16.51
C LEU A 88 5.15 1.71 -17.98
N VAL A 89 6.14 1.67 -18.88
CA VAL A 89 5.89 1.71 -20.32
C VAL A 89 5.00 0.55 -20.75
N ALA A 90 5.34 -0.68 -20.35
CA ALA A 90 4.56 -1.87 -20.72
C ALA A 90 3.10 -1.78 -20.22
N ALA A 91 2.89 -1.35 -18.98
CA ALA A 91 1.56 -1.16 -18.40
C ALA A 91 0.77 -0.04 -19.10
N GLY A 92 1.42 1.08 -19.44
CA GLY A 92 0.80 2.19 -20.17
C GLY A 92 0.42 1.81 -21.61
N LEU A 93 1.26 1.01 -22.28
CA LEU A 93 0.94 0.46 -23.61
C LEU A 93 -0.21 -0.53 -23.54
N ALA A 94 -0.24 -1.41 -22.53
CA ALA A 94 -1.37 -2.31 -22.29
C ALA A 94 -2.67 -1.54 -22.07
N TRP A 95 -2.64 -0.48 -21.26
CA TRP A 95 -3.79 0.41 -21.09
C TRP A 95 -4.26 1.04 -22.41
N LEU A 96 -3.34 1.58 -23.20
CA LEU A 96 -3.63 2.20 -24.49
C LEU A 96 -4.21 1.24 -25.53
N SER A 97 -3.78 -0.02 -25.51
CA SER A 97 -4.29 -1.05 -26.42
C SER A 97 -5.77 -1.41 -26.14
N GLY A 98 -6.32 -0.97 -25.02
CA GLY A 98 -7.66 -1.35 -24.58
C GLY A 98 -7.76 -2.80 -24.11
N ASP A 99 -6.62 -3.50 -24.05
CA ASP A 99 -6.50 -4.88 -23.59
C ASP A 99 -6.56 -4.92 -22.05
N LEU A 100 -7.72 -4.54 -21.51
CA LEU A 100 -8.10 -4.79 -20.12
C LEU A 100 -8.36 -6.28 -19.87
N THR A 101 -8.22 -7.11 -20.91
CA THR A 101 -8.54 -8.54 -20.94
C THR A 101 -7.36 -9.46 -20.63
N ARG A 102 -6.43 -9.02 -19.78
CA ARG A 102 -5.59 -9.96 -19.02
C ARG A 102 -6.02 -9.99 -17.57
N ARG A 103 -7.10 -10.76 -17.38
CA ARG A 103 -7.73 -11.22 -16.14
C ARG A 103 -7.75 -10.15 -15.05
N GLU A 104 -8.95 -9.63 -14.74
CA GLU A 104 -9.31 -9.60 -13.31
C GLU A 104 -8.79 -10.91 -12.73
N PRO A 105 -7.92 -10.91 -11.70
CA PRO A 105 -7.55 -12.16 -11.09
C PRO A 105 -8.86 -12.92 -10.92
N ASP A 106 -8.90 -14.11 -11.50
CA ASP A 106 -9.97 -15.07 -11.28
C ASP A 106 -9.76 -15.47 -9.83
N ILE A 107 -10.08 -14.55 -8.92
CA ILE A 107 -10.14 -14.79 -7.50
C ILE A 107 -11.45 -15.56 -7.42
N PRO A 108 -11.40 -16.90 -7.26
CA PRO A 108 -12.62 -17.70 -7.22
C PRO A 108 -13.56 -17.22 -6.12
N GLU A 109 -12.98 -16.56 -5.11
CA GLU A 109 -13.63 -16.01 -3.94
C GLU A 109 -14.01 -14.53 -4.11
N ASP A 110 -15.29 -14.24 -3.89
CA ASP A 110 -15.76 -12.87 -3.69
C ASP A 110 -15.17 -12.25 -2.41
N LEU A 111 -15.31 -10.93 -2.27
CA LEU A 111 -14.84 -10.21 -1.07
C LEU A 111 -15.44 -10.75 0.23
N GLN A 112 -16.66 -11.32 0.18
CA GLN A 112 -17.33 -11.89 1.35
C GLN A 112 -16.65 -13.18 1.81
N THR A 113 -16.22 -14.01 0.87
CA THR A 113 -15.50 -15.26 1.13
C THR A 113 -14.09 -14.96 1.65
N ILE A 114 -13.40 -13.97 1.07
CA ILE A 114 -12.10 -13.51 1.57
C ILE A 114 -12.24 -12.95 3.00
N GLN A 115 -13.27 -12.13 3.25
CA GLN A 115 -13.54 -11.60 4.58
C GLN A 115 -13.80 -12.73 5.57
N GLY A 116 -14.64 -13.71 5.22
CA GLY A 116 -14.93 -14.87 6.06
C GLY A 116 -13.66 -15.69 6.39
N PHE A 117 -12.74 -15.84 5.44
CA PHE A 117 -11.44 -16.46 5.71
C PHE A 117 -10.60 -15.62 6.69
N LEU A 118 -10.50 -14.30 6.48
CA LEU A 118 -9.74 -13.41 7.36
C LEU A 118 -10.30 -13.35 8.79
N GLU A 119 -11.61 -13.52 8.95
CA GLU A 119 -12.28 -13.63 10.24
C GLU A 119 -12.07 -15.00 10.91
N ALA A 120 -11.85 -16.06 10.12
CA ALA A 120 -11.68 -17.42 10.61
C ALA A 120 -10.24 -17.79 10.97
N ILE A 121 -9.24 -17.15 10.36
CA ILE A 121 -7.82 -17.34 10.73
C ILE A 121 -7.52 -16.72 12.09
N ASP A 122 -6.48 -17.23 12.74
CA ASP A 122 -6.01 -16.68 14.00
C ASP A 122 -5.33 -15.32 13.82
N LYS A 123 -5.24 -14.59 14.94
CA LYS A 123 -4.69 -13.24 14.96
C LYS A 123 -3.20 -13.19 14.58
N GLU A 124 -2.43 -14.21 14.92
CA GLU A 124 -0.98 -14.24 14.66
C GLU A 124 -0.74 -14.34 13.16
N THR A 125 -1.46 -15.25 12.49
CA THR A 125 -1.46 -15.40 11.03
C THR A 125 -1.93 -14.12 10.32
N LEU A 126 -3.00 -13.48 10.83
CA LEU A 126 -3.50 -12.23 10.25
C LEU A 126 -2.46 -11.09 10.35
N VAL A 127 -1.80 -10.95 11.50
CA VAL A 127 -0.73 -9.95 11.69
C VAL A 127 0.45 -10.24 10.76
N GLU A 128 0.85 -11.50 10.62
CA GLU A 128 1.93 -11.88 9.73
C GLU A 128 1.60 -11.54 8.26
N LEU A 129 0.41 -11.90 7.78
CA LEU A 129 -0.03 -11.59 6.42
C LEU A 129 -0.01 -10.08 6.12
N LEU A 130 -0.55 -9.27 7.02
CA LEU A 130 -0.58 -7.81 6.86
C LEU A 130 0.83 -7.20 6.92
N THR A 131 1.68 -7.70 7.83
CA THR A 131 3.05 -7.21 7.97
C THR A 131 3.88 -7.56 6.75
N GLN A 132 3.81 -8.80 6.27
CA GLN A 132 4.47 -9.23 5.04
C GLN A 132 4.01 -8.38 3.85
N ARG A 133 2.70 -8.08 3.75
CA ARG A 133 2.19 -7.23 2.67
C ARG A 133 2.71 -5.79 2.77
N ALA A 134 2.77 -5.22 3.98
CA ALA A 134 3.25 -3.87 4.23
C ALA A 134 4.72 -3.66 3.87
N VAL A 135 5.57 -4.69 3.99
CA VAL A 135 6.99 -4.60 3.55
C VAL A 135 7.10 -4.26 2.06
N TRP A 136 6.12 -4.67 1.25
CA TRP A 136 6.15 -4.51 -0.21
C TRP A 136 5.16 -3.47 -0.74
N ASP A 137 4.41 -2.80 0.15
CA ASP A 137 3.36 -1.86 -0.23
C ASP A 137 3.38 -0.65 0.71
N GLU A 138 3.99 0.44 0.23
CA GLU A 138 4.22 1.66 1.02
C GLU A 138 2.92 2.32 1.50
N TYR A 139 1.82 2.15 0.77
CA TYR A 139 0.51 2.66 1.19
C TYR A 139 -0.03 1.86 2.38
N VAL A 140 0.02 0.54 2.30
CA VAL A 140 -0.37 -0.34 3.42
C VAL A 140 0.51 -0.08 4.64
N LEU A 141 1.82 0.12 4.43
CA LEU A 141 2.74 0.47 5.51
C LEU A 141 2.37 1.79 6.18
N ALA A 142 2.10 2.83 5.39
CA ALA A 142 1.71 4.15 5.90
C ALA A 142 0.38 4.09 6.67
N GLU A 143 -0.61 3.37 6.15
CA GLU A 143 -1.92 3.18 6.78
C GLU A 143 -1.80 2.47 8.14
N LEU A 144 -1.10 1.34 8.18
CA LEU A 144 -0.86 0.61 9.43
C LEU A 144 -0.05 1.44 10.44
N ALA A 145 0.93 2.23 9.97
CA ALA A 145 1.70 3.12 10.83
C ALA A 145 0.84 4.22 11.46
N LEU A 146 -0.12 4.78 10.72
CA LEU A 146 -1.09 5.76 11.22
C LEU A 146 -2.06 5.13 12.22
N ALA A 147 -2.65 3.97 11.88
CA ALA A 147 -3.56 3.25 12.77
C ALA A 147 -2.87 2.87 14.11
N ALA A 148 -1.63 2.37 14.06
CA ALA A 148 -0.85 2.05 15.25
C ALA A 148 -0.50 3.29 16.09
N ARG A 149 -0.38 4.48 15.49
CA ARG A 149 -0.22 5.74 16.24
C ARG A 149 -1.52 6.12 16.94
N ALA A 150 -2.65 6.04 16.25
CA ALA A 150 -3.97 6.37 16.81
C ALA A 150 -4.32 5.45 18.00
N SER A 151 -4.07 4.15 17.90
CA SER A 151 -4.34 3.21 19.00
C SER A 151 -3.50 3.48 20.24
N ARG A 152 -2.25 3.92 20.08
CA ARG A 152 -1.39 4.35 21.20
C ARG A 152 -1.92 5.59 21.91
N HIS A 153 -2.62 6.47 21.22
CA HIS A 153 -3.28 7.64 21.82
C HIS A 153 -4.53 7.24 22.62
N GLU A 154 -5.33 6.31 22.12
CA GLU A 154 -6.51 5.79 22.82
C GLU A 154 -6.15 5.03 24.11
N ASP A 155 -5.03 4.29 24.10
CA ASP A 155 -4.50 3.60 25.30
C ASP A 155 -3.89 4.57 26.32
N ALA A 156 -3.30 5.68 25.86
CA ALA A 156 -2.75 6.72 26.74
C ALA A 156 -3.85 7.52 27.46
N GLU A 157 -4.99 7.74 26.82
CA GLU A 157 -6.12 8.47 27.40
C GLU A 157 -6.93 7.64 28.40
N LYS A 158 -6.90 6.30 28.28
CA LYS A 158 -7.52 5.36 29.24
C LYS A 158 -6.66 5.09 30.49
N ARG A 159 -5.42 5.57 30.56
CA ARG A 159 -4.55 5.37 31.73
C ARG A 159 -4.95 6.35 32.85
N PRO A 160 -5.37 5.88 34.05
CA PRO A 160 -5.86 6.78 35.09
C PRO A 160 -4.75 7.74 35.50
N ARG A 161 -5.03 9.05 35.44
CA ARG A 161 -4.18 10.10 36.00
C ARG A 161 -4.17 9.92 37.53
N HIS A 162 -3.22 9.15 38.05
CA HIS A 162 -2.92 9.23 39.47
C HIS A 162 -2.31 10.62 39.71
N GLN A 163 -3.15 11.57 40.13
CA GLN A 163 -2.73 12.88 40.59
C GLN A 163 -1.81 12.69 41.80
N GLY A 164 -0.56 13.12 41.65
CA GLY A 164 0.30 13.39 42.79
C GLY A 164 -0.08 14.72 43.45
N ARG A 165 0.24 14.81 44.74
CA ARG A 165 0.33 15.96 45.68
C ARG A 165 -0.51 15.70 46.93
N GLU A 166 -0.10 15.99 48.15
CA GLU A 166 1.02 16.78 48.66
C GLU A 166 1.20 16.46 50.16
N THR A 167 2.37 16.83 50.66
CA THR A 167 2.83 16.93 52.05
C THR A 167 1.83 17.50 53.07
N THR A 168 1.91 17.04 54.33
CA THR A 168 1.93 17.79 55.63
C THR A 168 1.44 16.86 56.76
N ASN A 169 2.25 16.51 57.76
CA ASN A 169 2.70 17.25 58.96
C ASN A 169 1.93 16.81 60.23
N LYS A 170 2.71 16.32 61.21
CA LYS A 170 2.57 16.44 62.68
C LYS A 170 1.40 15.78 63.46
N ALA A 171 1.87 15.06 64.49
CA ALA A 171 1.46 15.10 65.91
C ALA A 171 0.45 14.07 66.46
N GLU A 172 0.92 13.40 67.52
CA GLU A 172 0.19 12.88 68.69
C GLU A 172 -0.69 11.63 68.45
N ASN A 173 -0.67 10.57 69.27
CA ASN A 173 -0.73 10.53 70.72
C ASN A 173 -0.29 9.15 71.28
N ARG A 174 0.08 9.16 72.57
CA ARG A 174 0.48 8.05 73.46
C ARG A 174 -0.53 6.89 73.54
N ILE A 175 -0.07 5.68 73.93
CA ILE A 175 -0.35 5.05 75.24
C ILE A 175 0.30 3.64 75.36
N ALA A 176 1.00 3.46 76.48
CA ALA A 176 1.29 2.25 77.29
C ALA A 176 2.05 1.00 76.76
N LYS A 177 3.29 0.86 77.29
CA LYS A 177 3.87 -0.28 78.08
C LYS A 177 2.96 -1.51 78.33
N PRO A 178 3.50 -2.75 78.52
CA PRO A 178 4.54 -3.02 79.54
C PRO A 178 5.58 -4.15 79.32
N ARG A 179 6.68 -3.99 80.06
CA ARG A 179 7.56 -4.94 80.78
C ARG A 179 7.66 -6.42 80.31
N LYS A 180 8.88 -6.84 79.98
CA LYS A 180 9.77 -7.63 80.85
C LYS A 180 11.23 -7.37 80.48
#